data_AF-A0A1W5IMY0-F1
#
_entry.id   AF-A0A1W5IMY0-F1
#
_cell.length_a   1.000
_cell.length_b   1.000
_cell.length_c   1.000
_cell.angle_alpha   90.00
_cell.angle_beta   90.00
_cell.angle_gamma   90.00
#
_symmetry.space_group_name_H-M   'P 1'
#
loop_
_entity.id
_entity.type
_entity.pdbx_description
1 polymer ?
#
loop_
_entity_poly.entity_id
_entity_poly.type
_entity_poly.pdbx_seq_one_letter_code
_entity_poly.pdbx_strand_id
1 'polypeptide(L)'
;PTQRYIDSKVVRTRMEGEWLSFDVTEAVSEWLLHRDRNNGFKISLHCPCCTFVPSNNYIIPNKSEELETRFAGIDDSFVHGGDLKMFKKRRHSGQSPHLLLMLLPSYRLESQHKSHRQKRALDAAFCSRNVQDNCCLRSLYIDFKKDLGWRWIHEPKGYNANFC
;
A
#
# COMPACT_ATOMS: atom_id res chain seq x y z
N PRO A 1 6.10 17.03 -16.60
CA PRO A 1 6.86 15.87 -16.08
C PRO A 1 6.46 14.59 -16.83
N THR A 2 7.43 13.87 -17.42
CA THR A 2 7.17 12.65 -18.21
C THR A 2 6.96 11.40 -17.36
N GLN A 3 7.31 11.44 -16.07
CA GLN A 3 7.16 10.34 -15.09
C GLN A 3 6.74 10.91 -13.73
N ARG A 4 5.96 10.14 -12.97
CA ARG A 4 5.53 10.44 -11.58
C ARG A 4 5.92 9.25 -10.70
N TYR A 5 6.58 9.51 -9.57
CA TYR A 5 6.85 8.49 -8.56
C TYR A 5 5.54 8.06 -7.88
N ILE A 6 5.38 6.75 -7.66
CA ILE A 6 4.19 6.18 -7.02
C ILE A 6 4.58 5.59 -5.67
N ASP A 7 5.41 4.55 -5.68
CA ASP A 7 5.78 3.80 -4.48
C ASP A 7 7.12 3.07 -4.67
N SER A 8 7.72 2.59 -3.58
CA SER A 8 8.91 1.74 -3.59
C SER A 8 8.85 0.69 -2.48
N LYS A 9 9.50 -0.45 -2.72
CA LYS A 9 9.60 -1.54 -1.74
C LYS A 9 11.03 -2.03 -1.62
N VAL A 10 11.44 -2.26 -0.38
CA VAL A 10 12.68 -3.00 -0.07
C VAL A 10 12.33 -4.48 -0.03
N VAL A 11 13.00 -5.25 -0.87
CA VAL A 11 12.75 -6.69 -1.04
C VAL A 11 14.00 -7.44 -0.63
N ARG A 12 13.82 -8.58 0.06
CA ARG A 12 14.95 -9.45 0.40
C ARG A 12 15.30 -10.33 -0.80
N THR A 13 16.59 -10.45 -1.10
CA THR A 13 17.08 -11.36 -2.14
C THR A 13 16.79 -12.82 -1.76
N ARG A 14 16.04 -13.54 -2.59
CA ARG A 14 15.69 -14.94 -2.40
C ARG A 14 15.85 -15.71 -3.71
N MET A 15 16.10 -17.02 -3.61
CA MET A 15 16.18 -17.91 -4.76
C MET A 15 14.79 -18.20 -5.39
N GLU A 16 13.75 -18.18 -4.57
CA GLU A 16 12.35 -18.36 -4.99
C GLU A 16 11.72 -17.00 -5.29
N GLY A 17 11.01 -16.91 -6.43
CA GLY A 17 10.27 -15.71 -6.79
C GLY A 17 9.04 -15.51 -5.90
N GLU A 18 8.71 -14.26 -5.60
CA GLU A 18 7.54 -13.88 -4.82
C GLU A 18 6.66 -12.88 -5.56
N TRP A 19 5.37 -12.88 -5.23
CA TRP A 19 4.44 -11.87 -5.74
C TRP A 19 4.59 -10.57 -4.95
N LEU A 20 4.79 -9.48 -5.68
CA LEU A 20 4.79 -8.13 -5.13
C LEU A 20 3.52 -7.39 -5.60
N SER A 21 2.91 -6.64 -4.70
CA SER A 21 1.78 -5.76 -4.98
C SER A 21 2.16 -4.31 -4.70
N PHE A 22 1.61 -3.37 -5.48
CA PHE A 22 1.75 -1.93 -5.26
C PHE A 22 0.35 -1.32 -5.27
N ASP A 23 0.08 -0.40 -4.34
CA ASP A 23 -1.17 0.35 -4.36
C ASP A 23 -1.08 1.44 -5.44
N VAL A 24 -1.80 1.21 -6.54
CA VAL A 24 -1.88 2.13 -7.68
C VAL A 24 -3.29 2.71 -7.83
N THR A 25 -4.10 2.68 -6.76
CA THR A 25 -5.52 3.06 -6.80
C THR A 25 -5.72 4.48 -7.32
N GLU A 26 -4.92 5.44 -6.84
CA GLU A 26 -5.00 6.84 -7.29
C GLU A 26 -4.68 6.99 -8.79
N ALA A 27 -3.58 6.38 -9.25
CA ALA A 27 -3.15 6.44 -10.65
C ALA A 27 -4.18 5.82 -11.60
N VAL A 28 -4.72 4.65 -11.24
CA VAL A 28 -5.76 3.99 -12.04
C VAL A 28 -7.06 4.82 -12.03
N SER A 29 -7.43 5.44 -10.90
CA SER A 29 -8.60 6.34 -10.84
C SER A 29 -8.44 7.55 -11.76
N GLU A 30 -7.25 8.14 -11.81
CA GLU A 30 -6.95 9.26 -12.72
C GLU A 30 -7.06 8.82 -14.19
N TRP A 31 -6.53 7.65 -14.55
CA TRP A 31 -6.63 7.10 -15.90
C TRP A 31 -8.06 6.78 -16.33
N LEU A 32 -8.93 6.36 -15.40
CA LEU A 32 -10.34 6.13 -15.71
C LEU A 32 -11.08 7.43 -16.05
N LEU A 33 -10.68 8.55 -15.44
CA LEU A 33 -11.21 9.90 -15.73
C LEU A 33 -10.58 10.51 -16.99
N HIS A 34 -9.30 10.25 -17.24
CA HIS A 34 -8.51 10.80 -18.35
C HIS A 34 -7.84 9.67 -19.14
N ARG A 35 -8.65 8.95 -19.94
CA ARG A 35 -8.20 7.75 -20.66
C ARG A 35 -7.07 8.01 -21.65
N ASP A 36 -6.99 9.22 -22.19
CA ASP A 36 -5.94 9.70 -23.10
C ASP A 36 -4.57 9.87 -22.42
N ARG A 37 -4.51 9.85 -21.08
CA ARG A 37 -3.29 10.07 -20.30
C ARG A 37 -2.71 8.80 -19.66
N ASN A 38 -3.23 7.62 -20.03
CA ASN A 38 -2.69 6.36 -19.55
C ASN A 38 -1.40 5.99 -20.30
N ASN A 39 -0.26 6.22 -19.65
CA ASN A 39 1.07 5.90 -20.17
C ASN A 39 1.65 4.59 -19.62
N GLY A 40 0.86 3.83 -18.85
CA GLY A 40 1.31 2.61 -18.18
C GLY A 40 2.17 2.85 -16.95
N PHE A 41 2.72 1.76 -16.40
CA PHE A 41 3.62 1.78 -15.24
C PHE A 41 5.05 1.46 -15.66
N LYS A 42 6.01 2.06 -14.96
CA LYS A 42 7.43 1.76 -15.08
C LYS A 42 7.95 1.29 -13.73
N ILE A 43 8.55 0.11 -13.70
CA ILE A 43 9.30 -0.39 -12.54
C ILE A 43 10.79 -0.20 -12.80
N SER A 44 11.53 0.26 -11.81
CA SER A 44 12.98 0.43 -11.88
C SER A 44 13.61 0.06 -10.55
N LEU A 45 14.82 -0.49 -10.62
CA LEU A 45 15.61 -0.71 -9.41
C LEU A 45 16.15 0.61 -8.88
N HIS A 46 16.29 0.69 -7.56
CA HIS A 46 17.04 1.77 -6.95
C HIS A 46 18.51 1.66 -7.39
N CYS A 47 19.06 2.75 -7.93
CA CYS A 47 20.47 2.87 -8.25
C CYS A 47 21.15 3.65 -7.12
N PRO A 48 21.81 2.99 -6.16
CA PRO A 48 22.51 3.68 -5.09
C PRO A 48 23.75 4.39 -5.66
N CYS A 49 24.05 5.60 -5.16
CA CYS A 49 25.25 6.34 -5.54
C CYS A 49 26.54 5.83 -4.84
N CYS A 50 26.38 4.92 -3.88
CA CYS A 50 27.47 4.39 -3.06
C CYS A 50 27.15 2.98 -2.52
N THR A 51 28.18 2.20 -2.25
CA THR A 51 28.09 0.89 -1.58
C THR A 51 28.54 1.02 -0.13
N PHE A 52 27.72 0.53 0.82
CA PHE A 52 28.12 0.40 2.22
C PHE A 52 28.78 -0.95 2.45
N VAL A 53 29.96 -0.97 3.05
CA VAL A 53 30.72 -2.20 3.35
C VAL A 53 30.58 -2.51 4.85
N PRO A 54 29.78 -3.52 5.25
CA PRO A 54 29.51 -3.78 6.67
C PRO A 54 30.72 -4.25 7.47
N SER A 55 31.72 -4.85 6.81
CA SER A 55 32.90 -5.41 7.48
C SER A 55 33.85 -4.35 8.07
N ASN A 56 33.83 -3.14 7.53
CA ASN A 56 34.73 -2.06 7.94
C ASN A 56 34.01 -0.70 8.13
N ASN A 57 32.67 -0.67 8.05
CA ASN A 57 31.83 0.52 8.16
C ASN A 57 32.20 1.67 7.18
N TYR A 58 32.78 1.37 6.02
CA TYR A 58 33.08 2.38 5.00
C TYR A 58 31.98 2.48 3.94
N ILE A 59 31.73 3.73 3.50
CA ILE A 59 30.88 4.04 2.34
C ILE A 59 31.81 4.30 1.15
N ILE A 60 31.69 3.50 0.10
CA ILE A 60 32.47 3.68 -1.14
C ILE A 60 31.60 4.45 -2.14
N PRO A 61 31.89 5.73 -2.40
CA PRO A 61 31.16 6.51 -3.40
C PRO A 61 31.46 5.96 -4.81
N ASN A 62 30.50 6.09 -5.73
CA ASN A 62 30.60 5.67 -7.13
C ASN A 62 30.90 4.17 -7.33
N LYS A 63 30.70 3.36 -6.30
CA LYS A 63 30.65 1.90 -6.41
C LYS A 63 29.21 1.49 -6.19
N SER A 64 28.70 0.66 -7.09
CA SER A 64 27.39 0.00 -6.99
C SER A 64 27.60 -1.50 -6.93
N GLU A 65 26.79 -2.19 -6.12
CA GLU A 65 26.75 -3.65 -6.17
C GLU A 65 25.93 -4.10 -7.37
N GLU A 66 26.40 -5.13 -8.05
CA GLU A 66 25.65 -5.74 -9.15
C GLU A 66 24.59 -6.66 -8.56
N LEU A 67 23.32 -6.34 -8.81
CA LEU A 67 22.17 -7.16 -8.44
C LEU A 67 21.43 -7.58 -9.71
N GLU A 68 21.37 -8.88 -9.96
CA GLU A 68 20.50 -9.42 -10.99
C GLU A 68 19.06 -9.48 -10.46
N THR A 69 18.13 -8.84 -11.18
CA THR A 69 16.70 -8.92 -10.88
C THR A 69 15.97 -9.45 -12.09
N ARG A 70 15.05 -10.40 -11.87
CA ARG A 70 14.24 -10.99 -12.92
C ARG A 70 12.76 -10.80 -12.62
N PHE A 71 12.02 -10.31 -13.60
CA PHE A 71 10.57 -10.16 -13.51
C PHE A 71 9.90 -11.27 -14.31
N ALA A 72 9.10 -12.08 -13.62
CA ALA A 72 8.33 -13.13 -14.26
C ALA A 72 7.38 -12.52 -15.32
N GLY A 73 7.34 -13.15 -16.50
CA GLY A 73 6.49 -12.71 -17.62
C GLY A 73 6.98 -11.49 -18.41
N ILE A 74 8.12 -10.89 -18.05
CA ILE A 74 8.76 -9.79 -18.82
C ILE A 74 10.08 -10.26 -19.44
N ASP A 75 10.92 -10.97 -18.69
CA ASP A 75 12.29 -11.37 -19.10
C ASP A 75 12.34 -12.72 -19.85
N ASP A 76 11.53 -12.88 -20.90
CA ASP A 76 11.44 -14.15 -21.69
C ASP A 76 12.55 -14.28 -22.75
N SER A 77 13.48 -13.31 -22.84
CA SER A 77 14.41 -13.14 -23.97
C SER A 77 15.73 -13.91 -23.89
N PHE A 78 16.08 -14.55 -22.76
CA PHE A 78 17.40 -15.17 -22.58
C PHE A 78 17.48 -16.69 -22.87
N VAL A 79 16.44 -17.32 -23.44
CA VAL A 79 16.50 -18.75 -23.80
C VAL A 79 16.57 -18.93 -25.33
N HIS A 80 17.79 -18.99 -25.86
CA HIS A 80 18.09 -19.38 -27.24
C HIS A 80 17.89 -20.90 -27.44
N GLY A 81 16.64 -21.34 -27.55
CA GLY A 81 16.30 -22.72 -27.91
C GLY A 81 14.87 -22.80 -28.43
N GLY A 82 14.71 -23.00 -29.74
CA GLY A 82 13.42 -22.90 -30.46
C GLY A 82 12.31 -23.81 -29.95
N ASP A 83 12.65 -24.98 -29.40
CA ASP A 83 11.67 -26.02 -29.04
C ASP A 83 11.10 -25.91 -27.61
N LEU A 84 11.73 -25.12 -26.73
CA LEU A 84 11.27 -24.95 -25.33
C LEU A 84 10.30 -23.76 -25.16
N LYS A 85 10.02 -23.02 -26.22
CA LYS A 85 9.16 -21.82 -26.20
C LYS A 85 7.67 -22.16 -26.04
N MET A 86 7.22 -23.31 -26.55
CA MET A 86 5.80 -23.69 -26.52
C MET A 86 5.36 -24.27 -25.15
N PHE A 87 6.24 -25.03 -24.48
CA PHE A 87 5.96 -25.60 -23.16
C PHE A 87 6.07 -24.57 -22.02
N LYS A 88 6.90 -23.52 -22.16
CA LYS A 88 7.04 -22.45 -21.14
C LYS A 88 6.02 -21.32 -21.27
N LYS A 89 5.44 -21.08 -22.46
CA LYS A 89 4.28 -20.18 -22.64
C LYS A 89 3.09 -20.56 -21.75
N ARG A 90 2.88 -21.86 -21.51
CA ARG A 90 1.79 -22.35 -20.64
C ARG A 90 2.10 -22.12 -19.15
N ARG A 91 3.35 -22.25 -18.71
CA ARG A 91 3.73 -22.07 -17.28
C ARG A 91 3.75 -20.61 -16.82
N HIS A 92 4.09 -19.66 -17.68
CA HIS A 92 4.14 -18.23 -17.32
C HIS A 92 2.81 -17.49 -17.55
N SER A 93 1.81 -18.15 -18.15
CA SER A 93 0.49 -17.53 -18.36
C SER A 93 -0.21 -17.08 -17.06
N GLY A 94 0.17 -17.66 -15.92
CA GLY A 94 -0.31 -17.27 -14.60
C GLY A 94 0.61 -16.34 -13.81
N GLN A 95 1.76 -15.92 -14.37
CA GLN A 95 2.79 -15.16 -13.66
C GLN A 95 3.10 -13.79 -14.27
N SER A 96 2.32 -13.35 -15.26
CA SER A 96 2.45 -12.01 -15.83
C SER A 96 1.96 -10.94 -14.85
N PRO A 97 2.60 -9.76 -14.84
CA PRO A 97 2.10 -8.61 -14.09
C PRO A 97 0.67 -8.26 -14.53
N HIS A 98 -0.21 -8.01 -13.57
CA HIS A 98 -1.60 -7.66 -13.81
C HIS A 98 -2.11 -6.67 -12.77
N LEU A 99 -3.19 -5.97 -13.11
CA LEU A 99 -3.88 -5.08 -12.19
C LEU A 99 -5.04 -5.83 -11.53
N LEU A 100 -5.04 -5.84 -10.20
CA LEU A 100 -6.17 -6.33 -9.42
C LEU A 100 -7.09 -5.14 -9.08
N LEU A 101 -8.28 -5.11 -9.68
CA LEU A 101 -9.25 -4.04 -9.50
C LEU A 101 -10.38 -4.48 -8.56
N MET A 102 -10.61 -3.72 -7.50
CA MET A 102 -11.76 -3.91 -6.60
C MET A 102 -12.74 -2.76 -6.80
N LEU A 103 -13.83 -3.04 -7.52
CA LEU A 103 -14.85 -2.04 -7.86
C LEU A 103 -16.19 -2.39 -7.21
N LEU A 104 -16.92 -1.37 -6.78
CA LEU A 104 -18.32 -1.54 -6.41
C LEU A 104 -19.17 -1.64 -7.68
N PRO A 105 -20.01 -2.69 -7.82
CA PRO A 105 -20.94 -2.77 -8.95
C PRO A 105 -21.90 -1.58 -8.98
N SER A 106 -22.24 -1.09 -10.18
CA SER A 106 -23.11 0.08 -10.39
C SER A 106 -24.47 -0.04 -9.68
N TYR A 107 -25.07 -1.22 -9.68
CA TYR A 107 -26.34 -1.47 -8.99
C TYR A 107 -26.27 -1.24 -7.47
N ARG A 108 -25.08 -1.37 -6.84
CA ARG A 108 -24.90 -1.05 -5.41
C ARG A 108 -24.68 0.44 -5.20
N LEU A 109 -24.08 1.15 -6.15
CA LEU A 109 -23.93 2.60 -6.11
C LEU A 109 -25.29 3.30 -6.22
N GLU A 110 -26.14 2.84 -7.14
CA GLU A 110 -27.50 3.39 -7.29
C GLU A 110 -28.40 3.07 -6.09
N SER A 111 -28.24 1.89 -5.48
CA SER A 111 -29.00 1.54 -4.27
C SER A 111 -28.53 2.28 -3.02
N GLN A 112 -27.35 2.89 -2.99
CA GLN A 112 -26.95 3.77 -1.88
C GLN A 112 -27.84 5.01 -1.75
N HIS A 113 -28.54 5.42 -2.81
CA HIS A 113 -29.54 6.49 -2.70
C HIS A 113 -30.83 6.04 -1.98
N LYS A 114 -31.06 4.73 -1.82
CA LYS A 114 -32.26 4.18 -1.14
C LYS A 114 -31.94 3.36 0.12
N SER A 115 -30.73 2.84 0.25
CA SER A 115 -30.29 2.07 1.42
C SER A 115 -29.40 2.94 2.29
N HIS A 116 -30.01 3.46 3.35
CA HIS A 116 -29.43 4.23 4.45
C HIS A 116 -28.40 3.46 5.28
N ARG A 117 -27.64 2.51 4.69
CA ARG A 117 -26.62 1.77 5.42
C ARG A 117 -25.45 2.72 5.70
N GLN A 118 -25.56 3.44 6.81
CA GLN A 118 -24.52 4.29 7.36
C GLN A 118 -23.21 3.48 7.43
N LYS A 119 -22.10 4.17 7.12
CA LYS A 119 -20.77 3.59 7.28
C LYS A 119 -20.65 3.05 8.71
N ARG A 120 -20.20 1.80 8.84
CA ARG A 120 -20.05 1.15 10.16
C ARG A 120 -18.91 1.77 10.97
N ALA A 121 -17.91 2.34 10.29
CA ALA A 121 -16.88 3.15 10.91
C ALA A 121 -17.37 4.61 10.94
N LEU A 122 -18.01 4.97 12.04
CA LEU A 122 -18.38 6.34 12.34
C LEU A 122 -17.19 7.06 12.97
N ASP A 123 -16.94 8.30 12.59
CA ASP A 123 -15.88 9.09 13.20
C ASP A 123 -16.34 9.67 14.55
N ALA A 124 -15.36 10.16 15.33
CA ALA A 124 -15.63 10.78 16.63
C ALA A 124 -16.57 11.99 16.49
N ALA A 125 -16.45 12.75 15.41
CA ALA A 125 -17.29 13.92 15.14
C ALA A 125 -18.76 13.53 14.96
N PHE A 126 -19.03 12.45 14.24
CA PHE A 126 -20.36 11.92 14.01
C PHE A 126 -21.00 11.43 15.31
N CYS A 127 -20.26 10.66 16.12
CA CYS A 127 -20.75 10.16 17.40
C CYS A 127 -20.95 11.26 18.46
N SER A 128 -20.18 12.35 18.39
CA SER A 128 -20.36 13.50 19.29
C SER A 128 -21.61 14.33 18.98
N ARG A 129 -22.03 14.37 17.71
CA ARG A 129 -23.16 15.19 17.24
C ARG A 129 -24.50 14.46 17.30
N ASN A 130 -24.46 13.12 17.20
CA ASN A 130 -25.66 12.30 17.15
C ASN A 130 -25.67 11.32 18.33
N VAL A 131 -26.72 11.38 19.14
CA VAL A 131 -26.98 10.32 20.12
C VAL A 131 -27.51 9.11 19.35
N GLN A 132 -26.66 8.11 19.15
CA GLN A 132 -27.03 6.82 18.56
C GLN A 132 -27.16 5.76 19.64
N ASP A 133 -28.15 4.87 19.56
CA ASP A 133 -28.26 3.70 20.45
C ASP A 133 -27.36 2.52 20.01
N ASN A 134 -26.89 2.56 18.76
CA ASN A 134 -25.95 1.58 18.22
C ASN A 134 -24.50 1.86 18.67
N CYS A 135 -23.60 0.89 18.46
CA CYS A 135 -22.16 1.03 18.74
C CYS A 135 -21.59 2.34 18.15
N CYS A 136 -21.13 3.23 19.04
CA CYS A 136 -20.59 4.54 18.70
C CYS A 136 -19.60 4.97 19.78
N LEU A 137 -18.59 5.75 19.39
CA LEU A 137 -17.64 6.36 20.32
C LEU A 137 -18.36 7.28 21.34
N ARG A 138 -18.02 7.13 22.62
CA ARG A 138 -18.49 7.95 23.74
C ARG A 138 -17.35 8.75 24.33
N SER A 139 -17.63 10.01 24.62
CA SER A 139 -16.65 10.90 25.22
C SER A 139 -16.43 10.53 26.69
N LEU A 140 -15.17 10.35 27.08
CA LEU A 140 -14.77 10.17 28.46
C LEU A 140 -13.43 10.88 28.68
N TYR A 141 -13.46 11.95 29.46
CA TYR A 141 -12.24 12.61 29.93
C TYR A 141 -11.88 12.03 31.30
N ILE A 142 -10.63 11.58 31.44
CA ILE A 142 -10.10 11.09 32.72
C ILE A 142 -9.11 12.12 33.23
N ASP A 143 -9.40 12.70 34.39
CA ASP A 143 -8.46 13.48 35.19
C ASP A 143 -7.70 12.56 36.14
N PHE A 144 -6.37 12.56 36.03
CA PHE A 144 -5.52 11.65 36.81
C PHE A 144 -5.65 11.86 38.32
N LYS A 145 -5.83 13.11 38.77
CA LYS A 145 -5.93 13.40 40.20
C LYS A 145 -7.35 13.15 40.72
N LYS A 146 -8.36 13.62 39.99
CA LYS A 146 -9.76 13.57 40.42
C LYS A 146 -10.35 12.16 40.27
N ASP A 147 -10.12 11.51 39.14
CA ASP A 147 -10.82 10.26 38.80
C ASP A 147 -10.00 9.02 39.20
N LEU A 148 -8.67 9.11 39.20
CA LEU A 148 -7.76 8.00 39.53
C LEU A 148 -6.97 8.19 40.83
N GLY A 149 -6.98 9.39 41.42
CA GLY A 149 -6.18 9.70 42.62
C GLY A 149 -4.67 9.71 42.39
N TRP A 150 -4.21 9.67 41.14
CA TRP A 150 -2.80 9.64 40.79
C TRP A 150 -2.15 11.01 40.94
N ARG A 151 -1.02 11.06 41.65
CA ARG A 151 -0.24 12.28 41.88
C ARG A 151 1.14 12.26 41.25
N TRP A 152 1.53 11.14 40.65
CA TRP A 152 2.85 10.92 40.04
C TRP A 152 2.93 11.42 38.59
N ILE A 153 1.79 11.65 37.92
CA ILE A 153 1.75 12.26 36.59
C ILE A 153 1.73 13.78 36.75
N HIS A 154 2.80 14.42 36.29
CA HIS A 154 2.94 15.87 36.36
C HIS A 154 2.14 16.59 35.27
N GLU A 155 2.26 16.16 34.00
CA GLU A 155 1.47 16.62 32.86
C GLU A 155 1.27 15.47 31.85
N PRO A 156 0.14 15.43 31.11
CA PRO A 156 -1.03 16.29 31.26
C PRO A 156 -1.79 15.98 32.56
N LYS A 157 -2.72 16.84 32.98
CA LYS A 157 -3.61 16.57 34.14
C LYS A 157 -4.66 15.48 33.85
N GLY A 158 -4.93 15.23 32.59
CA GLY A 158 -5.87 14.23 32.14
C GLY A 158 -5.86 14.11 30.61
N TYR A 159 -6.68 13.21 30.08
CA TYR A 159 -6.82 13.02 28.64
C TYR A 159 -8.19 12.43 28.27
N ASN A 160 -8.56 12.52 26.99
CA ASN A 160 -9.80 11.93 26.46
C ASN A 160 -9.59 10.43 26.21
N ALA A 161 -9.95 9.61 27.19
CA ALA A 161 -9.95 8.15 27.14
C ALA A 161 -11.32 7.62 26.67
N ASN A 162 -11.82 8.14 25.55
CA ASN A 162 -13.10 7.77 24.96
C ASN A 162 -13.28 6.23 24.88
N PHE A 163 -14.53 5.76 24.93
CA PHE A 163 -14.87 4.33 24.88
C PHE A 163 -15.96 4.05 23.82
N CYS A 164 -16.24 2.78 23.51
CA CYS A 164 -17.29 2.38 22.56
C CYS A 164 -18.34 1.53 23.27
#